data_AF-A0A380NJV1-F1
#
_entry.id   AF-A0A380NJV1-F1
#
_cell.length_a   1.000
_cell.length_b   1.000
_cell.length_c   1.000
_cell.angle_alpha   90.00
_cell.angle_beta   90.00
_cell.angle_gamma   90.00
#
_symmetry.space_group_name_H-M   'P 1'
#
loop_
_entity.id
_entity.type
_entity.pdbx_description
1 polymer ?
#
loop_
_entity_poly.entity_id
_entity_poly.type
_entity_poly.pdbx_seq_one_letter_code
_entity_poly.pdbx_strand_id
1 'polypeptide(L)'
;MANNKRLLYIIGVAVVVGLIVLAVGYKLQVDKQQPQVVPTTALQDTKALSKTIDVTPATAVQIQREIQQVKEPIVTYYVQAPDIVTATKQTQQAINNKSESLPAVVTAKSDRTVITPNEQQQKVDVYKINLNKTHKIKAGLTVIDDKSYATVGYQAGKFEGMAHFKGDGKIKGATVLYTVTQW
;
A
#
# COMPACT_ATOMS: atom_id res chain seq x y z
N MET A 1 -46.06 6.44 -8.72
CA MET A 1 -45.02 7.51 -8.74
C MET A 1 -44.12 7.57 -7.50
N ALA A 2 -44.39 6.88 -6.38
CA ALA A 2 -43.57 6.97 -5.15
C ALA A 2 -42.24 6.19 -5.18
N ASN A 3 -42.10 5.16 -6.02
CA ASN A 3 -40.90 4.30 -6.05
C ASN A 3 -39.68 4.95 -6.71
N ASN A 4 -39.86 5.79 -7.73
CA ASN A 4 -38.74 6.39 -8.47
C ASN A 4 -37.97 7.40 -7.60
N LYS A 5 -38.67 8.15 -6.73
CA LYS A 5 -38.05 9.10 -5.81
C LYS A 5 -37.21 8.41 -4.73
N ARG A 6 -37.66 7.25 -4.24
CA ARG A 6 -36.88 6.42 -3.31
C ARG A 6 -35.64 5.84 -3.99
N LEU A 7 -35.78 5.31 -5.21
CA LEU A 7 -34.67 4.78 -6.01
C LEU A 7 -33.60 5.86 -6.30
N LEU A 8 -34.01 7.07 -6.66
CA LEU A 8 -33.12 8.23 -6.83
C LEU A 8 -32.37 8.60 -5.54
N TYR A 9 -33.05 8.57 -4.39
CA TYR A 9 -32.42 8.81 -3.10
C TYR A 9 -31.36 7.75 -2.75
N ILE A 10 -31.65 6.48 -3.02
CA ILE A 10 -30.73 5.36 -2.75
C ILE A 10 -29.48 5.48 -3.63
N ILE A 11 -29.65 5.78 -4.92
CA ILE A 11 -28.54 6.02 -5.84
C ILE A 11 -27.71 7.23 -5.39
N GLY A 12 -28.37 8.33 -4.98
CA GLY A 12 -27.70 9.52 -4.47
C GLY A 12 -26.83 9.24 -3.24
N VAL A 13 -27.35 8.53 -2.25
CA VAL A 13 -26.59 8.16 -1.03
C VAL A 13 -25.43 7.23 -1.38
N ALA A 14 -25.64 6.23 -2.24
CA ALA A 14 -24.57 5.31 -2.66
C ALA A 14 -23.43 6.03 -3.39
N VAL A 15 -23.76 7.01 -4.25
CA VAL A 15 -22.77 7.84 -4.96
C VAL A 15 -21.99 8.71 -3.97
N VAL A 16 -22.66 9.35 -3.01
CA VAL A 16 -22.00 10.20 -2.01
C VAL A 16 -21.06 9.37 -1.11
N VAL A 17 -21.52 8.22 -0.62
CA VAL A 17 -20.68 7.31 0.18
C VAL A 17 -19.49 6.81 -0.65
N GLY A 18 -19.73 6.42 -1.91
CA GLY A 18 -18.66 6.03 -2.83
C GLY A 18 -17.62 7.13 -3.05
N LEU A 19 -18.06 8.38 -3.20
CA LEU A 19 -17.16 9.54 -3.36
C LEU A 19 -16.36 9.84 -2.07
N ILE A 20 -16.97 9.71 -0.89
CA ILE A 20 -16.26 9.88 0.39
C ILE A 20 -15.21 8.77 0.57
N VAL A 21 -15.57 7.52 0.28
CA VAL A 21 -14.65 6.37 0.33
C VAL A 21 -13.49 6.56 -0.65
N LEU A 22 -13.77 7.01 -1.88
CA LEU A 22 -12.74 7.30 -2.88
C LEU A 22 -11.84 8.47 -2.45
N ALA A 23 -12.41 9.56 -1.93
CA ALA A 23 -11.65 10.73 -1.48
C ALA A 23 -10.73 10.40 -0.29
N VAL A 24 -11.24 9.68 0.71
CA VAL A 24 -10.46 9.23 1.87
C VAL A 24 -9.38 8.23 1.43
N GLY A 25 -9.73 7.26 0.58
CA GLY A 25 -8.77 6.31 0.02
C GLY A 25 -7.65 6.99 -0.78
N TYR A 26 -7.99 8.00 -1.58
CA TYR A 26 -7.02 8.77 -2.36
C TYR A 26 -6.08 9.57 -1.46
N LYS A 27 -6.61 10.29 -0.45
CA LYS A 27 -5.79 11.05 0.51
C LYS A 27 -4.81 10.16 1.28
N LEU A 28 -5.22 8.97 1.71
CA LEU A 28 -4.35 8.02 2.39
C LEU A 28 -3.25 7.43 1.49
N GLN A 29 -3.45 7.41 0.18
CA GLN A 29 -2.52 6.79 -0.76
C GLN A 29 -1.42 7.73 -1.26
N VAL A 30 -1.66 9.04 -1.22
CA VAL A 30 -0.73 10.07 -1.74
C VAL A 30 0.50 10.26 -0.84
N ASP A 31 0.40 9.93 0.45
CA ASP A 31 1.29 10.56 1.43
C ASP A 31 2.76 10.07 1.44
N LYS A 32 3.12 8.90 0.88
CA LYS A 32 4.50 8.39 1.07
C LYS A 32 4.97 7.46 -0.05
N GLN A 33 5.41 8.00 -1.21
CA GLN A 33 5.97 7.18 -2.31
C GLN A 33 7.38 7.62 -2.75
N GLN A 34 8.01 8.56 -2.05
CA GLN A 34 9.33 9.03 -2.45
C GLN A 34 10.41 7.96 -2.16
N PRO A 35 11.33 7.71 -3.11
CA PRO A 35 12.45 6.82 -2.89
C PRO A 35 13.37 7.38 -1.81
N GLN A 36 13.73 6.56 -0.84
CA GLN A 36 14.59 6.95 0.27
C GLN A 36 15.95 6.25 0.18
N VAL A 37 17.00 7.02 0.40
CA VAL A 37 18.36 6.49 0.51
C VAL A 37 18.57 6.00 1.95
N VAL A 38 18.84 4.70 2.08
CA VAL A 38 19.04 4.03 3.37
C VAL A 38 20.45 3.44 3.41
N PRO A 39 21.28 3.80 4.40
CA PRO A 39 22.58 3.18 4.60
C PRO A 39 22.47 1.68 4.87
N THR A 40 23.47 0.90 4.47
CA THR A 40 23.50 -0.56 4.66
C THR A 40 23.40 -0.96 6.12
N THR A 41 23.97 -0.17 7.03
CA THR A 41 23.86 -0.38 8.49
C THR A 41 22.42 -0.22 8.98
N ALA A 42 21.68 0.73 8.41
CA ALA A 42 20.28 0.96 8.77
C ALA A 42 19.34 -0.12 8.20
N LEU A 43 19.73 -0.90 7.17
CA LEU A 43 18.98 -2.10 6.75
C LEU A 43 19.08 -3.24 7.77
N GLN A 44 20.20 -3.32 8.50
CA GLN A 44 20.44 -4.35 9.52
C GLN A 44 19.80 -4.02 10.87
N ASP A 45 19.53 -2.74 11.13
CA ASP A 45 18.82 -2.29 12.33
C ASP A 45 17.34 -2.01 12.00
N THR A 46 16.44 -2.87 12.49
CA THR A 46 15.00 -2.74 12.28
C THR A 46 14.43 -1.43 12.86
N LYS A 47 15.03 -0.89 13.92
CA LYS A 47 14.60 0.37 14.53
C LYS A 47 15.01 1.54 13.64
N ALA A 48 16.26 1.56 13.17
CA ALA A 48 16.72 2.56 12.21
C ALA A 48 15.90 2.50 10.92
N LEU A 49 15.70 1.30 10.37
CA LEU A 49 14.89 1.08 9.17
C LEU A 49 13.48 1.62 9.35
N SER A 50 12.78 1.25 10.43
CA SER A 50 11.40 1.69 10.69
C SER A 50 11.25 3.22 10.66
N LYS A 51 12.22 3.93 11.24
CA LYS A 51 12.22 5.40 11.32
C LYS A 51 12.53 6.04 9.98
N THR A 52 13.48 5.49 9.24
CA THR A 52 13.87 6.04 7.94
C THR A 52 12.72 5.87 6.94
N ILE A 53 12.24 4.65 6.73
CA ILE A 53 11.20 4.39 5.72
C ILE A 53 9.78 4.63 6.22
N ASP A 54 9.63 5.14 7.46
CA ASP A 54 8.36 5.54 8.06
C ASP A 54 7.29 4.43 7.98
N VAL A 55 7.62 3.33 8.68
CA VAL A 55 6.78 2.14 8.84
C VAL A 55 6.78 1.68 10.30
N THR A 56 5.82 0.82 10.67
CA THR A 56 5.79 0.28 12.03
C THR A 56 6.97 -0.65 12.31
N PRO A 57 7.45 -0.79 13.56
CA PRO A 57 8.55 -1.68 13.90
C PRO A 57 8.30 -3.14 13.48
N ALA A 58 7.07 -3.64 13.64
CA ALA A 58 6.69 -4.99 13.21
C ALA A 58 6.82 -5.15 11.68
N THR A 59 6.40 -4.14 10.92
CA THR A 59 6.55 -4.12 9.45
C THR A 59 8.02 -4.05 9.05
N ALA A 60 8.85 -3.27 9.75
CA ALA A 60 10.29 -3.20 9.47
C ALA A 60 11.01 -4.54 9.67
N VAL A 61 10.62 -5.34 10.67
CA VAL A 61 11.13 -6.71 10.87
C VAL A 61 10.77 -7.62 9.69
N GLN A 62 9.54 -7.53 9.18
CA GLN A 62 9.10 -8.30 8.00
C GLN A 62 9.89 -7.89 6.76
N ILE A 63 10.02 -6.58 6.49
CA ILE A 63 10.80 -6.05 5.38
C ILE A 63 12.25 -6.53 5.46
N GLN A 64 12.88 -6.43 6.63
CA GLN A 64 14.24 -6.90 6.81
C GLN A 64 14.38 -8.39 6.50
N ARG A 65 13.45 -9.22 6.99
CA ARG A 65 13.44 -10.66 6.69
C ARG A 65 13.32 -10.93 5.19
N GLU A 66 12.40 -10.24 4.52
CA GLU A 66 12.21 -10.40 3.08
C GLU A 66 13.46 -9.96 2.31
N ILE A 67 14.06 -8.82 2.65
CA ILE A 67 15.31 -8.35 2.04
C ILE A 67 16.44 -9.38 2.22
N GLN A 68 16.56 -9.99 3.41
CA GLN A 68 17.57 -11.03 3.67
C GLN A 68 17.29 -12.35 2.94
N GLN A 69 16.04 -12.63 2.59
CA GLN A 69 15.64 -13.84 1.85
C GLN A 69 15.82 -13.68 0.34
N VAL A 70 15.81 -12.44 -0.18
CA VAL A 70 16.10 -12.15 -1.59
C VAL A 70 17.58 -12.42 -1.86
N LYS A 71 17.87 -13.47 -2.61
CA LYS A 71 19.24 -13.85 -3.00
C LYS A 71 19.64 -13.35 -4.37
N GLU A 72 18.68 -13.13 -5.26
CA GLU A 72 18.91 -12.77 -6.66
C GLU A 72 18.13 -11.51 -7.05
N PRO A 73 18.75 -10.58 -7.79
CA PRO A 73 18.08 -9.37 -8.25
C PRO A 73 17.11 -9.68 -9.40
N ILE A 74 15.98 -8.98 -9.45
CA ILE A 74 15.00 -9.08 -10.55
C ILE A 74 15.58 -8.49 -11.85
N VAL A 75 16.34 -7.40 -11.74
CA VAL A 75 17.03 -6.75 -12.86
C VAL A 75 18.35 -6.15 -12.37
N THR A 76 19.36 -6.12 -13.23
CA THR A 76 20.60 -5.38 -13.00
C THR A 76 20.85 -4.46 -14.18
N TYR A 77 21.26 -3.23 -13.91
CA TYR A 77 21.59 -2.23 -14.94
C TYR A 77 22.79 -1.40 -14.46
N TYR A 78 23.46 -0.74 -15.39
CA TYR A 78 24.63 0.08 -15.11
C TYR A 78 24.27 1.55 -15.12
N VAL A 79 24.87 2.31 -14.20
CA VAL A 79 24.78 3.76 -14.13
C VAL A 79 26.20 4.31 -14.15
N GLN A 80 26.44 5.32 -14.99
CA GLN A 80 27.73 5.98 -15.06
C GLN A 80 27.80 7.08 -13.99
N ALA A 81 28.64 6.87 -12.98
CA ALA A 81 28.87 7.82 -11.90
C ALA A 81 30.34 7.77 -11.44
N PRO A 82 30.88 8.86 -10.87
CA PRO A 82 32.25 8.90 -10.36
C PRO A 82 32.47 8.02 -9.12
N ASP A 83 31.42 7.86 -8.30
CA ASP A 83 31.46 7.12 -7.05
C ASP A 83 30.05 6.57 -6.72
N ILE A 84 30.00 5.63 -5.77
CA ILE A 84 28.76 4.92 -5.40
C ILE A 84 27.71 5.82 -4.73
N VAL A 85 28.14 6.87 -4.02
CA VAL A 85 27.25 7.82 -3.36
C VAL A 85 26.54 8.68 -4.42
N THR A 86 27.28 9.12 -5.44
CA THR A 86 26.76 9.83 -6.60
C THR A 86 25.84 8.93 -7.42
N ALA A 87 26.21 7.66 -7.66
CA ALA A 87 25.35 6.68 -8.33
C ALA A 87 24.01 6.49 -7.60
N THR A 88 24.05 6.44 -6.26
CA THR A 88 22.87 6.30 -5.41
C THR A 88 21.94 7.51 -5.53
N LYS A 89 22.49 8.72 -5.46
CA LYS A 89 21.72 9.97 -5.63
C LYS A 89 21.11 10.10 -7.03
N GLN A 90 21.90 9.80 -8.07
CA GLN A 90 21.41 9.80 -9.45
C GLN A 90 20.29 8.78 -9.63
N THR A 91 20.44 7.58 -9.08
CA THR A 91 19.40 6.53 -9.10
C THR A 91 18.14 7.00 -8.39
N GLN A 92 18.27 7.63 -7.22
CA GLN A 92 17.13 8.21 -6.49
C GLN A 92 16.38 9.24 -7.34
N GLN A 93 17.10 10.18 -7.94
CA GLN A 93 16.52 11.21 -8.80
C GLN A 93 15.85 10.61 -10.04
N ALA A 94 16.52 9.65 -10.70
CA ALA A 94 15.99 9.00 -11.89
C ALA A 94 14.71 8.20 -11.60
N ILE A 95 14.61 7.54 -10.43
CA ILE A 95 13.38 6.88 -9.97
C ILE A 95 12.28 7.90 -9.70
N ASN A 96 12.61 8.99 -9.01
CA ASN A 96 11.64 10.02 -8.65
C ASN A 96 11.06 10.71 -9.90
N ASN A 97 11.90 10.92 -10.92
CA ASN A 97 11.53 11.53 -12.20
C ASN A 97 10.94 10.52 -13.21
N LYS A 98 10.86 9.23 -12.86
CA LYS A 98 10.42 8.15 -13.77
C LYS A 98 11.17 8.15 -15.11
N SER A 99 12.50 8.29 -15.04
CA SER A 99 13.36 8.34 -16.22
C SER A 99 13.21 7.09 -17.09
N GLU A 100 13.10 7.26 -18.41
CA GLU A 100 13.08 6.17 -19.39
C GLU A 100 14.43 5.42 -19.48
N SER A 101 15.50 6.02 -18.98
CA SER A 101 16.82 5.37 -18.89
C SER A 101 16.87 4.23 -17.88
N LEU A 102 15.88 4.11 -16.99
CA LEU A 102 15.77 3.04 -16.02
C LEU A 102 14.86 1.92 -16.54
N PRO A 103 15.16 0.65 -16.22
CA PRO A 103 14.23 -0.44 -16.47
C PRO A 103 12.87 -0.17 -15.82
N ALA A 104 11.78 -0.51 -16.52
CA ALA A 104 10.42 -0.21 -16.06
C ALA A 104 10.09 -0.77 -14.66
N VAL A 105 10.69 -1.90 -14.29
CA VAL A 105 10.51 -2.50 -12.95
C VAL A 105 11.08 -1.62 -11.82
N VAL A 106 12.08 -0.80 -12.11
CA VAL A 106 12.74 0.11 -11.15
C VAL A 106 11.95 1.42 -10.98
N THR A 107 11.22 1.85 -12.01
CA THR A 107 10.32 3.02 -11.95
C THR A 107 8.87 2.63 -11.60
N ALA A 108 8.58 1.33 -11.52
CA ALA A 108 7.29 0.82 -11.10
C ALA A 108 6.89 1.37 -9.73
N LYS A 109 5.58 1.58 -9.57
CA LYS A 109 4.97 2.09 -8.35
C LYS A 109 5.11 1.06 -7.23
N SER A 110 5.57 1.50 -6.07
CA SER A 110 5.60 0.72 -4.83
C SER A 110 5.21 1.60 -3.64
N ASP A 111 4.86 0.98 -2.51
CA ASP A 111 4.53 1.73 -1.29
C ASP A 111 5.78 2.38 -0.67
N ARG A 112 6.94 1.71 -0.71
CA ARG A 112 8.24 2.28 -0.38
C ARG A 112 9.28 1.85 -1.41
N THR A 113 10.21 2.74 -1.72
CA THR A 113 11.42 2.40 -2.48
C THR A 113 12.62 2.72 -1.60
N VAL A 114 13.44 1.71 -1.32
CA VAL A 114 14.68 1.84 -0.55
C VAL A 114 15.84 1.71 -1.50
N ILE A 115 16.77 2.65 -1.42
CA ILE A 115 17.98 2.68 -2.23
C ILE A 115 19.16 2.61 -1.28
N THR A 116 20.00 1.60 -1.43
CA THR A 116 21.11 1.35 -0.51
C THR A 116 22.42 1.22 -1.28
N PRO A 117 23.44 2.02 -0.94
CA PRO A 117 24.78 1.85 -1.50
C PRO A 117 25.48 0.64 -0.87
N ASN A 118 25.94 -0.29 -1.70
CA ASN A 118 26.81 -1.38 -1.30
C ASN A 118 28.24 -1.07 -1.73
N GLU A 119 29.02 -0.46 -0.82
CA GLU A 119 30.39 -0.02 -1.09
C GLU A 119 31.34 -1.20 -1.37
N GLN A 120 31.12 -2.35 -0.74
CA GLN A 120 31.96 -3.54 -0.92
C GLN A 120 31.83 -4.12 -2.32
N GLN A 121 30.62 -4.14 -2.87
CA GLN A 121 30.34 -4.68 -4.20
C GLN A 121 30.31 -3.59 -5.29
N GLN A 122 30.44 -2.32 -4.93
CA GLN A 122 30.26 -1.17 -5.82
C GLN A 122 28.91 -1.21 -6.57
N LYS A 123 27.83 -1.54 -5.84
CA LYS A 123 26.46 -1.68 -6.39
C LYS A 123 25.47 -0.81 -5.62
N VAL A 124 24.43 -0.35 -6.31
CA VAL A 124 23.29 0.33 -5.71
C VAL A 124 22.12 -0.65 -5.69
N ASP A 125 21.73 -1.07 -4.49
CA ASP A 125 20.58 -1.95 -4.32
C ASP A 125 19.30 -1.14 -4.25
N VAL A 126 18.29 -1.51 -5.04
CA VAL A 126 16.97 -0.87 -5.05
C VAL A 126 15.91 -1.87 -4.66
N TYR A 127 15.30 -1.67 -3.50
CA TYR A 127 14.22 -2.52 -2.99
C TYR A 127 12.87 -1.84 -3.18
N LYS A 128 11.99 -2.49 -3.95
CA LYS A 128 10.58 -2.11 -4.12
C LYS A 128 9.74 -2.84 -3.07
N ILE A 129 9.32 -2.11 -2.06
CA ILE A 129 8.58 -2.66 -0.92
C ILE A 129 7.10 -2.31 -1.09
N ASN A 130 6.25 -3.34 -1.08
CA ASN A 130 4.79 -3.20 -1.02
C ASN A 130 4.32 -3.60 0.37
N LEU A 131 3.67 -2.67 1.07
CA LEU A 131 3.27 -2.88 2.44
C LEU A 131 1.91 -3.57 2.48
N ASN A 132 1.73 -4.53 3.37
CA ASN A 132 0.38 -5.02 3.66
C ASN A 132 -0.42 -3.87 4.29
N LYS A 133 -1.41 -3.35 3.53
CA LYS A 133 -2.22 -2.22 3.97
C LYS A 133 -3.11 -2.64 5.14
N THR A 134 -2.74 -2.19 6.34
CA THR A 134 -3.47 -2.44 7.58
C THR A 134 -4.90 -1.88 7.53
N HIS A 135 -5.14 -0.81 6.77
CA HIS A 135 -6.46 -0.19 6.63
C HIS A 135 -7.04 -0.44 5.24
N LYS A 136 -8.23 -1.05 5.18
CA LYS A 136 -8.93 -1.35 3.92
C LYS A 136 -10.40 -0.95 4.05
N ILE A 137 -10.93 -0.27 3.04
CA ILE A 137 -12.37 -0.10 2.88
C ILE A 137 -12.85 -1.19 1.92
N LYS A 138 -13.90 -1.89 2.30
CA LYS A 138 -14.55 -2.93 1.51
C LYS A 138 -15.97 -2.48 1.16
N ALA A 139 -16.39 -2.74 -0.06
CA ALA A 139 -17.76 -2.53 -0.49
C ALA A 139 -18.19 -3.72 -1.36
N GLY A 140 -19.44 -4.16 -1.22
CA GLY A 140 -19.92 -5.33 -1.94
C GLY A 140 -21.40 -5.62 -1.68
N LEU A 141 -21.81 -6.83 -2.04
CA LEU A 141 -23.15 -7.36 -1.83
C LEU A 141 -23.05 -8.61 -0.96
N THR A 142 -23.92 -8.73 0.04
CA THR A 142 -24.05 -9.91 0.89
C THR A 142 -25.45 -10.48 0.71
N VAL A 143 -25.57 -11.79 0.50
CA VAL A 143 -26.85 -12.48 0.35
C VAL A 143 -27.17 -13.23 1.63
N ILE A 144 -28.34 -12.99 2.22
CA ILE A 144 -28.86 -13.68 3.41
C ILE A 144 -30.32 -14.02 3.14
N ASP A 145 -30.71 -15.29 3.32
CA ASP A 145 -32.08 -15.79 3.11
C ASP A 145 -32.70 -15.29 1.77
N ASP A 146 -32.01 -15.55 0.66
CA ASP A 146 -32.38 -15.13 -0.71
C ASP A 146 -32.50 -13.62 -0.95
N LYS A 147 -32.04 -12.78 0.00
CA LYS A 147 -32.08 -11.32 -0.10
C LYS A 147 -30.67 -10.73 -0.17
N SER A 148 -30.47 -9.83 -1.13
CA SER A 148 -29.21 -9.12 -1.31
C SER A 148 -29.18 -7.81 -0.52
N TYR A 149 -28.06 -7.57 0.16
CA TYR A 149 -27.80 -6.41 0.98
C TYR A 149 -26.53 -5.72 0.52
N ALA A 150 -26.60 -4.42 0.26
CA ALA A 150 -25.42 -3.62 0.01
C ALA A 150 -24.59 -3.60 1.30
N THR A 151 -23.29 -3.85 1.20
CA THR A 151 -22.41 -3.99 2.35
C THR A 151 -21.22 -3.06 2.20
N VAL A 152 -20.93 -2.32 3.26
CA VAL A 152 -19.69 -1.53 3.38
C VAL A 152 -18.98 -1.93 4.66
N GLY A 153 -17.68 -2.05 4.58
CA GLY A 153 -16.83 -2.52 5.66
C GLY A 153 -15.52 -1.79 5.74
N TYR A 154 -14.94 -1.85 6.93
CA TYR A 154 -13.64 -1.30 7.23
C TYR A 154 -12.82 -2.34 7.99
N GLN A 155 -11.63 -2.61 7.47
CA GLN A 155 -10.64 -3.47 8.11
C GLN A 155 -9.52 -2.59 8.66
N ALA A 156 -9.17 -2.80 9.92
CA ALA A 156 -8.02 -2.21 10.60
C ALA A 156 -7.20 -3.33 11.27
N GLY A 157 -6.12 -3.72 10.62
CA GLY A 157 -5.26 -4.83 11.02
C GLY A 157 -6.03 -6.15 11.01
N LYS A 158 -6.12 -6.79 12.18
CA LYS A 158 -6.82 -8.06 12.35
C LYS A 158 -8.33 -7.92 12.52
N PHE A 159 -8.83 -6.71 12.78
CA PHE A 159 -10.26 -6.45 12.96
C PHE A 159 -10.89 -5.97 11.67
N GLU A 160 -12.09 -6.47 11.39
CA GLU A 160 -12.90 -6.03 10.27
C GLU A 160 -14.35 -5.88 10.70
N GLY A 161 -14.91 -4.70 10.49
CA GLY A 161 -16.31 -4.40 10.74
C GLY A 161 -17.04 -4.17 9.43
N MET A 162 -18.24 -4.71 9.29
CA MET A 162 -19.10 -4.54 8.12
C MET A 162 -20.51 -4.18 8.55
N ALA A 163 -21.18 -3.32 7.79
CA ALA A 163 -22.59 -3.02 7.94
C ALA A 163 -23.34 -3.40 6.66
N HIS A 164 -24.49 -4.05 6.82
CA HIS A 164 -25.32 -4.55 5.75
C HIS A 164 -26.59 -3.70 5.66
N PHE A 165 -26.90 -3.19 4.48
CA PHE A 165 -27.99 -2.26 4.23
C PHE A 165 -29.02 -2.90 3.30
N LYS A 166 -30.29 -2.75 3.67
CA LYS A 166 -31.41 -3.04 2.79
C LYS A 166 -31.45 -2.03 1.65
N GLY A 167 -32.15 -2.40 0.57
CA GLY A 167 -32.45 -1.48 -0.53
C GLY A 167 -33.16 -0.20 -0.09
N ASP A 168 -33.83 -0.15 1.06
CA ASP A 168 -34.47 1.06 1.61
C ASP A 168 -33.53 1.95 2.45
N GLY A 169 -32.22 1.64 2.50
CA GLY A 169 -31.21 2.36 3.25
C GLY A 169 -31.15 2.02 4.74
N LYS A 170 -32.04 1.16 5.25
CA LYS A 170 -31.98 0.73 6.66
C LYS A 170 -30.91 -0.33 6.87
N ILE A 171 -30.26 -0.26 8.02
CA ILE A 171 -29.30 -1.28 8.46
C ILE A 171 -30.07 -2.58 8.73
N LYS A 172 -29.69 -3.66 8.05
CA LYS A 172 -30.18 -5.02 8.30
C LYS A 172 -29.41 -5.68 9.45
N GLY A 173 -28.12 -5.40 9.54
CA GLY A 173 -27.24 -5.97 10.55
C GLY A 173 -25.80 -5.50 10.36
N ALA A 174 -24.93 -5.92 11.28
CA ALA A 174 -23.50 -5.68 11.22
C ALA A 174 -22.75 -6.96 11.55
N THR A 175 -21.54 -7.07 11.03
CA THR A 175 -20.64 -8.21 11.23
C THR A 175 -19.29 -7.69 11.72
N VAL A 176 -18.71 -8.37 12.70
CA VAL A 176 -17.34 -8.13 13.16
C VAL A 176 -16.55 -9.41 13.00
N LEU A 177 -15.42 -9.34 12.30
CA LEU A 177 -14.50 -10.43 12.04
C LEU A 177 -13.17 -10.13 12.72
N TYR A 178 -12.55 -11.18 13.28
CA TYR A 178 -11.19 -11.13 13.80
C TYR A 178 -10.33 -12.18 13.11
N THR A 179 -9.20 -11.76 12.56
CA THR A 179 -8.24 -12.63 11.89
C THR A 179 -7.38 -13.34 12.94
N VAL A 180 -7.61 -14.65 13.14
CA VAL A 180 -6.87 -15.46 14.12
C VAL A 180 -5.44 -15.74 13.63
N THR A 181 -5.29 -16.14 12.37
CA THR A 181 -4.00 -16.42 11.73
C THR A 181 -3.92 -15.78 10.35
N GLN A 182 -2.73 -15.35 9.96
CA GLN A 182 -2.39 -14.82 8.64
C GLN A 182 -0.97 -15.28 8.33
N TRP A 183 -0.77 -15.93 7.19
CA TRP A 183 0.52 -16.42 6.71
C TRP A 183 0.88 -15.75 5.38
#